data_AF-A0A355T5R9-F1
#
_entry.id   AF-A0A355T5R9-F1
#
_cell.length_a   1.000
_cell.length_b   1.000
_cell.length_c   1.000
_cell.angle_alpha   90.00
_cell.angle_beta   90.00
_cell.angle_gamma   90.00
#
_symmetry.space_group_name_H-M   'P 1'
#
loop_
_entity.id
_entity.type
_entity.pdbx_description
1 polymer ?
#
loop_
_entity_poly.entity_id
_entity_poly.type
_entity_poly.pdbx_seq_one_letter_code
_entity_poly.pdbx_strand_id
1 'polypeptide(L)' 'TVDTSTGTYTNDIGAAEFSSLWTDPTFDPAQKAFYYVRVLQIPTIRHSQLDAMALGFATPFEGPATIQERAYSSPIWYKP' A
#
# COMPACT_ATOMS: atom_id res chain seq x y z
N THR A 1 12.18 -4.96 5.99
CA THR A 1 11.59 -6.32 6.19
C THR A 1 10.79 -6.35 7.49
N VAL A 2 9.70 -7.12 7.59
CA VAL A 2 8.86 -7.23 8.82
C VAL A 2 9.29 -8.43 9.65
N ASP A 3 9.43 -8.25 10.96
CA ASP A 3 9.65 -9.32 11.94
C ASP A 3 8.34 -9.64 12.67
N THR A 4 7.78 -10.82 12.40
CA THR A 4 6.50 -11.26 12.97
C THR A 4 6.58 -11.71 14.43
N SER A 5 7.79 -11.87 14.97
CA SER A 5 8.04 -12.26 16.36
C SER A 5 8.22 -11.06 17.29
N THR A 6 8.76 -9.95 16.76
CA THR A 6 8.96 -8.71 17.53
C THR A 6 7.98 -7.60 17.15
N GLY A 7 7.26 -7.74 16.03
CA GLY A 7 6.35 -6.72 15.49
C GLY A 7 7.07 -5.54 14.85
N THR A 8 8.41 -5.57 14.79
CA THR A 8 9.21 -4.50 14.20
C THR A 8 9.29 -4.63 12.68
N TYR A 9 9.60 -3.53 12.00
CA TYR A 9 9.83 -3.53 10.56
C TYR A 9 10.93 -2.54 10.18
N THR A 10 11.69 -2.87 9.15
CA THR A 10 12.67 -1.95 8.53
C THR A 10 11.96 -1.02 7.55
N ASN A 11 12.22 0.28 7.67
CA ASN A 11 11.73 1.32 6.77
C ASN A 11 12.84 1.76 5.80
N ASP A 12 13.32 0.83 4.99
CA ASP A 12 14.48 0.97 4.09
C ASP A 12 14.12 0.84 2.60
N ILE A 13 12.88 0.47 2.28
CA ILE A 13 12.37 0.37 0.91
C ILE A 13 11.31 1.44 0.65
N GLY A 14 11.39 2.09 -0.50
CA GLY A 14 10.48 3.19 -0.87
C GLY A 14 11.00 4.56 -0.47
N ALA A 15 10.08 5.53 -0.32
CA ALA A 15 10.41 6.93 -0.03
C ALA A 15 9.28 7.57 0.79
N ALA A 16 9.62 8.62 1.54
CA ALA A 16 8.65 9.42 2.28
C ALA A 16 7.75 10.26 1.34
N GLU A 17 8.25 10.59 0.15
CA GLU A 17 7.54 11.34 -0.89
C GLU A 17 7.88 10.75 -2.27
N PHE A 18 6.89 10.73 -3.15
CA PHE A 18 7.07 10.37 -4.55
C PHE A 18 6.61 11.53 -5.44
N SER A 19 7.46 11.89 -6.39
CA SER A 19 7.13 12.84 -7.45
C SER A 19 7.66 12.30 -8.77
N SER A 20 6.82 12.30 -9.79
CA SER A 20 7.18 11.84 -11.13
C SER A 20 6.31 12.53 -12.17
N LEU A 21 6.89 12.79 -13.34
CA LEU A 21 6.14 13.13 -14.54
C LEU A 21 5.87 11.85 -15.33
N TRP A 22 4.62 11.66 -15.77
CA TRP A 22 4.21 10.50 -16.57
C TRP A 22 3.32 10.96 -17.73
N THR A 23 3.41 10.27 -18.86
CA THR A 23 2.61 10.51 -20.05
C THR A 23 2.04 9.19 -20.53
N ASP A 24 0.75 9.17 -20.87
CA ASP A 24 0.06 8.00 -21.41
C ASP A 24 0.53 7.74 -22.86
N PRO A 25 1.30 6.66 -23.10
CA PRO A 25 1.89 6.38 -24.43
C PRO A 25 0.85 5.97 -25.47
N THR A 26 -0.37 5.68 -25.04
CA THR A 26 -1.47 5.18 -25.87
C THR A 26 -2.68 6.10 -25.84
N PHE A 27 -2.49 7.37 -25.43
CA PHE A 27 -3.56 8.34 -25.31
C PHE A 27 -4.31 8.55 -26.63
N ASP A 28 -5.63 8.43 -26.58
CA ASP A 28 -6.54 8.74 -27.68
C ASP A 28 -7.54 9.82 -27.21
N PRO A 29 -7.50 11.04 -27.79
CA PRO A 29 -8.39 12.13 -27.37
C PRO A 29 -9.87 11.87 -27.70
N ALA A 30 -10.20 10.87 -28.53
CA ALA A 30 -11.59 10.50 -28.78
C ALA A 30 -12.16 9.57 -27.68
N GLN A 31 -11.32 9.09 -26.76
CA GLN A 31 -11.72 8.14 -25.72
C GLN A 31 -11.91 8.84 -24.37
N LYS A 32 -12.94 8.43 -23.62
CA LYS A 32 -13.07 8.81 -22.21
C LYS A 32 -12.00 8.07 -21.41
N ALA A 33 -11.27 8.81 -20.57
CA ALA A 33 -10.24 8.23 -19.71
C ALA A 33 -10.32 8.81 -18.29
N PHE A 34 -9.68 8.15 -17.34
CA PHE A 34 -9.41 8.71 -16.03
C PHE A 34 -8.05 8.26 -15.52
N TYR A 35 -7.37 9.13 -14.80
CA TYR A 35 -6.03 8.91 -14.29
C TYR A 35 -6.02 9.08 -12.77
N TYR A 36 -5.30 8.21 -12.07
CA TYR A 36 -5.09 8.31 -10.63
C TYR A 36 -3.71 7.75 -10.29
N VAL A 37 -3.17 8.18 -9.16
CA VAL A 37 -1.94 7.64 -8.59
C VAL A 37 -2.31 6.64 -7.50
N ARG A 38 -1.62 5.50 -7.48
CA ARG A 38 -1.69 4.52 -6.40
C ARG A 38 -0.31 4.35 -5.78
N VAL A 39 -0.25 4.42 -4.46
CA VAL A 39 0.96 4.14 -3.68
C VAL A 39 0.71 2.93 -2.79
N LEU A 40 1.72 2.07 -2.66
CA LEU A 40 1.73 0.95 -1.72
C LEU A 40 2.65 1.33 -0.56
N GLN A 41 2.15 1.22 0.67
CA GLN A 41 3.02 1.28 1.83
C GLN A 41 3.96 0.07 1.84
N ILE A 42 5.13 0.23 2.44
CA ILE A 42 5.98 -0.91 2.80
C ILE A 42 5.17 -1.95 3.60
N PRO A 43 5.54 -3.24 3.56
CA PRO A 43 4.93 -4.22 4.42
C PRO A 43 5.10 -3.81 5.89
N THR A 44 4.01 -3.84 6.64
CA THR A 44 3.97 -3.58 8.08
C THR A 44 3.31 -4.75 8.81
N ILE A 45 3.50 -4.80 10.12
CA ILE A 45 2.81 -5.76 10.98
C ILE A 45 1.31 -5.41 11.06
N ARG A 46 0.44 -6.40 10.96
CA ARG A 46 -1.01 -6.22 11.18
C ARG A 46 -1.28 -6.10 12.68
N HIS A 47 -2.26 -5.28 13.07
CA HIS A 47 -2.63 -5.13 14.49
C HIS A 47 -2.96 -6.48 15.16
N SER A 48 -3.66 -7.37 14.45
CA SER A 48 -4.06 -8.66 15.02
C SER A 48 -2.87 -9.55 15.37
N GLN A 49 -1.73 -9.39 14.69
CA GLN A 49 -0.48 -10.06 15.08
C GLN A 49 0.10 -9.46 16.36
N LEU A 50 0.05 -8.13 16.51
CA LEU A 50 0.46 -7.47 17.75
C LEU A 50 -0.42 -7.90 18.93
N ASP A 51 -1.73 -8.03 18.71
CA ASP A 51 -2.69 -8.52 19.72
C ASP A 51 -2.38 -9.98 20.10
N ALA A 52 -2.13 -10.85 19.12
CA ALA A 52 -1.76 -12.24 19.36
C ALA A 52 -0.47 -12.35 20.19
N MET A 53 0.53 -11.53 19.89
CA MET A 53 1.77 -11.45 20.66
C MET A 53 1.53 -10.98 22.10
N ALA A 54 0.74 -9.93 22.28
CA ALA A 54 0.42 -9.38 23.61
C ALA A 54 -0.38 -10.37 24.47
N LEU A 55 -1.24 -11.19 23.86
CA LEU A 55 -2.10 -12.16 24.54
C LEU A 55 -1.49 -13.57 24.63
N GLY A 56 -0.34 -13.83 23.99
CA GLY A 56 0.31 -15.15 23.98
C GLY A 56 -0.39 -16.18 23.09
N PHE A 57 -1.09 -15.74 22.04
CA PHE A 57 -1.72 -16.62 21.04
C PHE A 57 -0.80 -16.85 19.83
N ALA A 58 -0.91 -18.03 19.20
CA ALA A 58 0.01 -18.44 18.13
C ALA A 58 -0.17 -17.66 16.81
N THR A 59 -1.41 -17.37 16.40
CA THR A 59 -1.69 -16.66 15.14
C THR A 59 -3.08 -16.01 15.19
N PRO A 60 -3.24 -14.76 14.73
CA PRO A 60 -4.57 -14.15 14.61
C PRO A 60 -5.43 -14.85 13.55
N PHE A 61 -6.71 -15.05 13.85
CA PHE A 61 -7.71 -15.60 12.92
C PHE A 61 -7.98 -14.66 11.72
N GLU A 62 -7.61 -13.39 11.84
CA GLU A 62 -7.96 -12.29 10.94
C GLU A 62 -7.12 -12.21 9.64
N GLY A 63 -6.28 -13.21 9.39
CA GLY A 63 -5.50 -13.33 8.15
C GLY A 63 -3.99 -13.21 8.36
N PRO A 64 -3.22 -12.80 7.35
CA PRO A 64 -1.76 -12.78 7.41
C PRO A 64 -1.24 -11.84 8.50
N ALA A 65 -0.11 -12.21 9.12
CA ALA A 65 0.58 -11.43 10.15
C ALA A 65 1.03 -10.04 9.67
N THR A 66 1.16 -9.84 8.36
CA THR A 66 1.56 -8.58 7.74
C THR A 66 0.45 -7.99 6.87
N ILE A 67 0.52 -6.68 6.64
CA ILE A 67 -0.36 -5.94 5.73
C ILE A 67 0.45 -5.00 4.85
N GLN A 68 -0.11 -4.65 3.69
CA GLN A 68 0.35 -3.54 2.87
C GLN A 68 -0.85 -2.65 2.56
N GLU A 69 -0.82 -1.44 3.10
CA GLU A 69 -1.85 -0.44 2.88
C GLU A 69 -1.71 0.18 1.49
N ARG A 70 -2.84 0.70 0.97
CA ARG A 70 -2.92 1.31 -0.35
C ARG A 70 -3.56 2.68 -0.26
N ALA A 71 -2.85 3.69 -0.75
CA ALA A 71 -3.42 5.01 -0.96
C ALA A 71 -3.74 5.20 -2.44
N TYR A 72 -4.91 5.80 -2.72
CA TYR A 72 -5.36 6.17 -4.05
C TYR A 72 -5.62 7.68 -4.07
N SER A 73 -5.14 8.37 -5.11
CA SER A 73 -5.53 9.77 -5.34
C SER A 73 -6.97 9.85 -5.86
N SER A 74 -7.57 11.03 -5.78
CA SER A 74 -8.78 11.31 -6.55
C SER A 74 -8.51 11.11 -8.05
N PRO A 75 -9.48 10.58 -8.81
CA PRO A 75 -9.34 10.42 -10.25
C PRO A 75 -9.45 11.78 -10.95
N ILE A 76 -8.62 11.97 -11.97
CA ILE A 76 -8.71 13.07 -12.92
C ILE A 76 -9.40 12.52 -14.17
N TRP A 77 -10.57 13.06 -14.51
CA TRP A 77 -11.37 12.59 -15.63
C TRP A 77 -11.03 13.37 -16.91
N TYR A 78 -10.83 12.64 -18.00
CA TYR A 78 -10.80 13.18 -19.36
C TYR A 78 -12.09 12.82 -20.09
N LYS A 79 -12.78 13.85 -20.58
CA LYS A 79 -14.01 13.74 -21.37
C LYS A 79 -13.77 14.46 -22.70
N PRO A 80 -13.80 13.74 -23.84
CA PRO A 80 -13.64 14.33 -25.17
C PRO A 80 -14.62 15.48 -25.44
#